data_AF-A0A176TCK7-F1
#
_entry.id   AF-A0A176TCK7-F1
#
_cell.length_a   1.000
_cell.length_b   1.000
_cell.length_c   1.000
_cell.angle_alpha   90.00
_cell.angle_beta   90.00
_cell.angle_gamma   90.00
#
_symmetry.space_group_name_H-M   'P 1'
#
loop_
_entity.id
_entity.type
_entity.pdbx_description
1 polymer ?
#
loop_
_entity_poly.entity_id
_entity_poly.type
_entity_poly.pdbx_seq_one_letter_code
_entity_poly.pdbx_strand_id
1 'polypeptide(L)'
;MDRNKQILLKQKRQNELKIEIQQLKKKLPKLILGFIFFVIISLYFLEDKFYHFFGNSVNFIFGTVMLLCVFSLAFILKNYIKIKKRQKKVKNIGVELYKLMKLEEGNPKNE
;
A
#
# COMPACT_ATOMS: atom_id res chain seq x y z
N MET A 1 11.43 -5.98 33.45
CA MET A 1 10.68 -4.99 32.63
C MET A 1 9.21 -5.16 32.92
N ASP A 2 8.55 -4.10 33.39
CA ASP A 2 7.12 -4.08 33.72
C ASP A 2 6.26 -4.53 32.52
N ARG A 3 5.47 -5.60 32.68
CA ARG A 3 4.65 -6.22 31.61
C ARG A 3 3.61 -5.21 31.08
N ASN A 4 3.12 -4.30 31.92
CA ASN A 4 2.20 -3.24 31.52
C ASN A 4 2.83 -2.28 30.52
N LYS A 5 4.11 -1.93 30.72
CA LYS A 5 4.86 -1.13 29.74
C LYS A 5 4.98 -1.85 28.40
N GLN A 6 5.13 -3.17 28.37
CA GLN A 6 5.20 -3.93 27.13
C GLN A 6 3.86 -3.98 26.38
N ILE A 7 2.75 -4.13 27.10
CA ILE A 7 1.39 -4.08 26.54
C ILE A 7 1.14 -2.70 25.92
N LEU A 8 1.46 -1.64 26.65
CA LEU A 8 1.25 -0.26 26.22
C LEU A 8 2.09 0.09 24.98
N LEU A 9 3.36 -0.36 24.93
CA LEU A 9 4.22 -0.23 23.75
C LEU A 9 3.67 -0.98 22.53
N LYS A 10 3.19 -2.21 22.70
CA LYS A 10 2.60 -3.01 21.62
C LYS A 10 1.29 -2.39 21.10
N GLN A 11 0.45 -1.86 21.98
CA GLN A 11 -0.75 -1.11 21.60
C GLN A 11 -0.43 0.15 20.81
N LYS A 12 0.53 0.97 21.28
CA LYS A 12 0.98 2.17 20.57
C LYS A 12 1.46 1.84 19.16
N ARG A 13 2.33 0.82 19.04
CA ARG A 13 2.83 0.34 17.75
C ARG A 13 1.73 -0.20 16.83
N GLN A 14 0.72 -0.87 17.40
CA GLN A 14 -0.44 -1.34 16.63
C GLN A 14 -1.23 -0.15 16.05
N ASN A 15 -1.43 0.90 16.84
CA ASN A 15 -2.16 2.10 16.41
C ASN A 15 -1.40 2.89 15.33
N GLU A 16 -0.10 3.07 15.50
CA GLU A 16 0.77 3.69 14.48
C GLU A 16 0.67 2.95 13.15
N LEU A 17 0.77 1.61 13.17
CA LEU A 17 0.62 0.80 11.96
C LEU A 17 -0.78 0.91 11.32
N LYS A 18 -1.84 1.03 12.13
CA LYS A 18 -3.22 1.24 11.63
C LYS A 18 -3.34 2.59 10.93
N ILE A 19 -2.77 3.65 11.51
CA ILE A 19 -2.76 5.00 10.94
C ILE A 19 -2.01 5.00 9.61
N GLU A 20 -0.82 4.40 9.54
CA GLU A 20 -0.05 4.28 8.30
C GLU A 20 -0.82 3.53 7.21
N ILE A 21 -1.51 2.43 7.56
CA ILE A 21 -2.36 1.68 6.63
C ILE A 21 -3.48 2.56 6.10
N GLN A 22 -4.14 3.33 6.97
CA GLN A 22 -5.24 4.22 6.59
C GLN A 22 -4.75 5.33 5.66
N GLN A 23 -3.59 5.93 5.95
CA GLN A 23 -2.96 6.93 5.09
C GLN A 23 -2.60 6.36 3.71
N LEU A 24 -2.01 5.17 3.66
CA LEU A 24 -1.70 4.48 2.40
C LEU A 24 -2.97 4.15 1.61
N LYS A 25 -4.02 3.66 2.27
CA LYS A 25 -5.31 3.38 1.64
C LYS A 25 -5.98 4.65 1.09
N LYS A 26 -5.87 5.78 1.78
CA LYS A 26 -6.40 7.07 1.30
C LYS A 26 -5.69 7.59 0.04
N LYS A 27 -4.40 7.28 -0.11
CA LYS A 27 -3.60 7.68 -1.28
C LYS A 27 -3.79 6.76 -2.49
N LEU A 28 -4.11 5.48 -2.25
CA LEU A 28 -4.30 4.47 -3.30
C LEU A 28 -5.35 4.85 -4.37
N PRO A 29 -6.59 5.29 -4.03
CA PRO A 29 -7.57 5.64 -5.05
C PRO A 29 -7.14 6.85 -5.88
N LYS A 30 -6.42 7.82 -5.29
CA LYS A 30 -5.86 8.94 -6.05
C LYS A 30 -4.82 8.48 -7.07
N LEU A 31 -3.96 7.53 -6.69
CA LEU A 31 -3.00 6.90 -7.59
C LEU A 31 -3.67 6.13 -8.73
N ILE A 32 -4.71 5.36 -8.41
CA ILE A 32 -5.49 4.59 -9.41
C ILE A 32 -6.18 5.55 -10.38
N LEU A 33 -6.80 6.62 -9.87
CA LEU A 33 -7.45 7.63 -10.70
C LEU A 33 -6.45 8.31 -11.64
N GLY A 34 -5.27 8.71 -11.12
CA GLY A 34 -4.21 9.29 -11.93
C GLY A 34 -3.70 8.33 -13.01
N PHE A 35 -3.60 7.03 -12.70
CA PHE A 35 -3.24 6.01 -13.67
C PHE A 35 -4.30 5.85 -14.77
N ILE A 36 -5.60 5.82 -14.41
CA ILE A 36 -6.69 5.75 -15.39
C ILE A 36 -6.65 6.97 -16.33
N PHE A 37 -6.51 8.18 -15.77
CA PHE A 37 -6.36 9.40 -16.56
C PHE A 37 -5.14 9.33 -17.50
N PHE A 38 -3.99 8.87 -16.99
CA PHE A 38 -2.79 8.70 -17.78
C PHE A 38 -2.99 7.73 -18.95
N VAL A 39 -3.67 6.60 -18.73
CA VAL A 39 -3.99 5.62 -19.78
C VAL A 39 -4.93 6.22 -20.82
N ILE A 40 -5.99 6.94 -20.42
CA ILE A 40 -6.92 7.58 -21.35
C ILE A 40 -6.20 8.61 -22.23
N ILE A 41 -5.39 9.48 -21.62
CA ILE A 41 -4.61 10.48 -22.35
C ILE A 41 -3.64 9.77 -23.30
N SER A 42 -2.95 8.73 -22.83
CA SER A 42 -2.02 7.96 -23.66
C SER A 42 -2.73 7.34 -24.86
N LEU A 43 -3.90 6.74 -24.68
CA LEU A 43 -4.68 6.14 -25.76
C LEU A 43 -5.16 7.19 -26.77
N TYR A 44 -5.63 8.36 -26.31
CA TYR A 44 -5.99 9.47 -27.20
C TYR A 44 -4.79 9.96 -28.03
N PHE A 45 -3.61 9.99 -27.42
CA PHE A 45 -2.37 10.33 -28.11
C PHE A 45 -1.86 9.22 -29.04
N LEU A 46 -2.38 8.00 -28.95
CA LEU A 46 -2.02 6.89 -29.84
C LEU A 46 -2.87 6.84 -31.12
N GLU A 47 -3.90 7.68 -31.23
CA GLU A 47 -4.74 7.76 -32.43
C GLU A 47 -3.96 8.26 -33.66
N ASP A 48 -4.50 7.98 -34.86
CA ASP A 48 -3.87 8.14 -36.18
C ASP A 48 -3.20 9.50 -36.42
N LYS A 49 -3.69 10.57 -35.75
CA LYS A 49 -3.10 11.91 -35.83
C LYS A 49 -1.64 11.96 -35.35
N PHE A 50 -1.25 11.09 -34.42
CA PHE A 50 0.13 11.01 -33.94
C PHE A 50 1.05 10.27 -34.90
N TYR A 51 0.53 9.24 -35.58
CA TYR A 51 1.28 8.52 -36.62
C TYR A 51 1.69 9.45 -37.76
N HIS A 52 0.77 10.31 -38.17
CA HIS A 52 1.02 11.28 -39.23
C HIS A 52 1.98 12.42 -38.81
N PHE A 53 2.09 12.73 -37.52
CA PHE A 53 2.92 13.82 -37.02
C PHE A 53 4.36 13.39 -36.68
N PHE A 54 4.54 12.17 -36.16
CA PHE A 54 5.84 11.68 -35.67
C PHE A 54 6.53 10.68 -36.61
N GLY A 55 5.87 10.19 -37.65
CA GLY A 55 6.46 9.28 -38.64
C GLY A 55 7.09 8.04 -38.00
N ASN A 56 8.35 7.74 -38.31
CA ASN A 56 9.04 6.54 -37.80
C ASN A 56 9.33 6.55 -36.28
N SER A 57 9.24 7.73 -35.64
CA SER A 57 9.49 7.89 -34.19
C SER A 57 8.33 7.38 -33.32
N VAL A 58 7.18 7.08 -33.92
CA VAL A 58 5.97 6.65 -33.21
C VAL A 58 6.20 5.32 -32.48
N ASN A 59 6.94 4.39 -33.08
CA ASN A 59 7.28 3.11 -32.46
C ASN A 59 8.08 3.29 -31.16
N PHE A 60 8.99 4.27 -31.12
CA PHE A 60 9.77 4.58 -29.91
C PHE A 60 8.91 5.21 -28.81
N ILE A 61 8.01 6.12 -29.18
CA ILE A 61 7.04 6.73 -28.26
C ILE A 61 6.12 5.65 -27.68
N PHE A 62 5.59 4.76 -28.52
CA PHE A 62 4.75 3.65 -28.11
C PHE A 62 5.46 2.72 -27.12
N GLY A 63 6.71 2.35 -27.40
CA GLY A 63 7.53 1.55 -26.49
C GLY A 63 7.72 2.23 -25.13
N THR A 64 7.96 3.55 -25.13
CA THR A 64 8.12 4.34 -23.90
C THR A 64 6.83 4.41 -23.09
N VAL A 65 5.69 4.63 -23.74
CA VAL A 65 4.35 4.66 -23.10
C VAL A 65 4.02 3.28 -22.49
N MET A 66 4.28 2.19 -23.23
CA MET A 66 4.11 0.83 -22.71
C MET A 66 4.96 0.61 -21.45
N LEU A 67 6.24 0.99 -21.47
CA LEU A 67 7.12 0.88 -20.31
C LEU A 67 6.61 1.68 -19.10
N LEU A 68 6.11 2.91 -19.32
CA LEU A 68 5.53 3.73 -18.27
C LEU A 68 4.24 3.11 -17.69
N CYS A 69 3.40 2.52 -18.53
CA CYS A 69 2.21 1.78 -18.10
C CYS A 69 2.58 0.58 -17.22
N VAL A 70 3.57 -0.23 -17.63
CA VAL A 70 4.04 -1.37 -16.83
C VAL A 70 4.64 -0.90 -15.50
N PHE A 71 5.45 0.15 -15.52
CA PHE A 71 6.09 0.70 -14.33
C PHE A 71 5.07 1.24 -13.32
N SER A 72 4.08 2.00 -13.79
CA SER A 72 3.02 2.55 -12.94
C SER A 72 2.13 1.45 -12.35
N LEU A 73 1.80 0.42 -13.12
CA LEU A 73 1.08 -0.76 -12.61
C LEU A 73 1.88 -1.48 -11.52
N ALA A 74 3.17 -1.72 -11.75
CA ALA A 74 4.07 -2.33 -10.78
C ALA A 74 4.16 -1.49 -9.48
N PHE A 75 4.16 -0.16 -9.61
CA PHE A 75 4.15 0.75 -8.46
C PHE A 75 2.86 0.62 -7.63
N ILE A 76 1.69 0.55 -8.27
CA ILE A 76 0.40 0.34 -7.59
C ILE A 76 0.38 -1.00 -6.87
N LEU A 77 0.81 -2.08 -7.54
CA LEU A 77 0.91 -3.43 -6.97
C LEU A 77 1.84 -3.46 -5.74
N LYS A 78 3.00 -2.83 -5.82
CA LYS A 78 3.94 -2.73 -4.70
C LYS A 78 3.31 -2.04 -3.48
N ASN A 79 2.53 -0.97 -3.70
CA ASN A 79 1.78 -0.30 -2.64
C ASN A 79 0.70 -1.21 -2.02
N TYR A 80 -0.03 -1.96 -2.84
CA TYR A 80 -1.02 -2.91 -2.36
C TYR A 80 -0.41 -4.02 -1.49
N ILE A 81 0.70 -4.62 -1.96
CA ILE A 81 1.45 -5.64 -1.20
C ILE A 81 1.95 -5.05 0.13
N LYS A 82 2.45 -3.82 0.13
CA LYS A 82 2.91 -3.13 1.34
C LYS A 82 1.79 -2.97 2.37
N ILE A 83 0.59 -2.58 1.93
CA ILE A 83 -0.60 -2.50 2.79
C ILE A 83 -0.94 -3.87 3.37
N LYS A 84 -1.00 -4.91 2.53
CA LYS A 84 -1.32 -6.28 2.97
C LYS A 84 -0.31 -6.82 3.99
N LYS A 85 1.00 -6.58 3.77
CA LYS A 85 2.06 -6.94 4.73
C LYS A 85 1.88 -6.22 6.07
N ARG A 86 1.58 -4.91 6.07
CA ARG A 86 1.34 -4.15 7.31
C ARG A 86 0.08 -4.61 8.05
N GLN A 87 -1.00 -4.92 7.33
CA GLN A 87 -2.21 -5.50 7.93
C GLN A 87 -1.93 -6.83 8.62
N LYS A 88 -1.11 -7.70 8.02
CA LYS A 88 -0.69 -8.96 8.65
C LYS A 88 0.08 -8.70 9.96
N LYS A 89 0.97 -7.70 9.98
CA LYS A 89 1.68 -7.30 11.21
C LYS A 89 0.73 -6.81 12.31
N VAL A 90 -0.26 -5.98 11.96
CA VAL A 90 -1.28 -5.51 12.93
C VAL A 90 -2.06 -6.68 13.52
N LYS A 91 -2.47 -7.65 12.70
CA LYS A 91 -3.15 -8.87 13.17
C LYS A 91 -2.27 -9.69 14.11
N ASN A 92 -1.01 -9.91 13.76
CA ASN A 92 -0.08 -10.64 14.62
C ASN A 92 0.13 -9.96 15.98
N ILE A 93 0.32 -8.63 16.00
CA ILE A 93 0.42 -7.87 17.26
C ILE A 93 -0.87 -8.00 18.09
N GLY A 94 -2.04 -8.01 17.44
CA GLY A 94 -3.32 -8.23 18.12
C GLY A 94 -3.40 -9.60 18.80
N VAL A 95 -2.94 -10.66 18.14
CA VAL A 95 -2.88 -12.02 18.72
C VAL A 95 -1.89 -12.08 19.88
N GLU A 96 -0.73 -11.45 19.76
CA GLU A 96 0.25 -11.37 20.86
C GLU A 96 -0.30 -10.59 22.07
N LEU A 97 -0.96 -9.46 21.83
CA LEU A 97 -1.63 -8.67 22.88
C LEU A 97 -2.71 -9.48 23.59
N TYR A 98 -3.55 -10.20 22.83
CA TYR A 98 -4.59 -11.06 23.41
C TYR A 98 -3.99 -12.14 24.31
N LYS A 99 -2.92 -12.81 23.86
CA LYS A 99 -2.22 -13.80 24.70
C LYS A 99 -1.63 -13.17 25.95
N LEU A 100 -1.01 -12.01 25.84
CA LEU A 100 -0.42 -11.28 26.98
C LEU A 100 -1.48 -10.87 28.02
N MET A 101 -2.62 -10.35 27.57
CA MET A 101 -3.73 -9.93 28.44
C MET A 101 -4.46 -11.11 29.06
N LYS A 102 -4.68 -12.20 28.31
CA LYS A 102 -5.31 -13.41 28.85
C LYS A 102 -4.43 -14.08 29.93
N LEU A 103 -3.11 -14.01 29.78
CA LEU A 103 -2.16 -14.44 30.81
C LEU A 103 -2.12 -13.51 32.03
N GLU A 104 -2.65 -12.29 31.92
CA GLU A 104 -2.83 -11.34 33.03
C GLU A 104 -4.07 -11.70 33.85
N GLU A 105 -5.19 -12.04 33.20
CA GLU A 105 -6.42 -12.48 33.88
C GLU A 105 -6.27 -13.85 34.57
N GLY A 106 -5.42 -14.74 34.02
CA GLY A 106 -5.17 -16.07 34.58
C GLY A 106 -4.13 -16.14 35.69
N ASN A 107 -3.46 -15.02 36.03
CA ASN A 107 -2.51 -14.96 37.13
C ASN A 107 -3.21 -14.23 38.31
N PRO A 108 -3.85 -14.94 39.25
CA PRO A 108 -4.32 -14.30 40.47
C PRO A 108 -3.10 -13.62 41.07
N LYS A 109 -3.24 -12.32 41.34
CA LYS A 109 -2.22 -11.54 42.04
C LYS A 109 -1.76 -12.35 43.23
N ASN A 110 -0.47 -12.66 43.24
CA ASN A 110 0.23 -13.23 44.37
C ASN A 110 -0.17 -12.41 45.62
N GLU A 111 -0.87 -13.07 46.55
CA GLU A 111 -0.87 -12.72 47.97
C GLU A 111 0.57 -12.57 48.48
#